data_AF-A0A3D2NJ74-F1
#
_entry.id   AF-A0A3D2NJ74-F1
#
_cell.length_a   1.000
_cell.length_b   1.000
_cell.length_c   1.000
_cell.angle_alpha   90.00
_cell.angle_beta   90.00
_cell.angle_gamma   90.00
#
_symmetry.space_group_name_H-M   'P 1'
#
loop_
_entity.id
_entity.type
_entity.pdbx_description
1 polymer ?
#
loop_
_entity_poly.entity_id
_entity_poly.type
_entity_poly.pdbx_seq_one_letter_code
_entity_poly.pdbx_strand_id
1 'polypeptide(L)'
;GLSGNPIALIEALLDQGTTDLSVVSNNCGVDDWGLGVLLGAKRIRKMTSSYVGENKEFERQFLSGELELELTPQGTLAEKLRAGGAGIAAFFTQTGVGTQVAEGGLPQRYDGEGGVAVASAPKDVRTFAPGGRAAEYVLEEAIVTDFALVHARRGDRHGNLVF
;
A
#
# COMPACT_ATOMS: atom_id res chain seq x y z
N GLY A 1 -7.00 -10.03 5.84
CA GLY A 1 -5.56 -10.25 5.62
C GLY A 1 -4.83 -10.51 6.92
N LEU A 2 -4.96 -11.72 7.48
CA LEU A 2 -4.29 -12.10 8.74
C LEU A 2 -3.23 -13.21 8.57
N SER A 3 -3.16 -13.82 7.40
CA SER A 3 -2.17 -14.87 7.12
C SER A 3 -0.84 -14.25 6.72
N GLY A 4 0.26 -14.75 7.29
CA GLY A 4 1.63 -14.35 6.92
C GLY A 4 2.05 -12.96 7.42
N ASN A 5 1.36 -12.40 8.42
CA ASN A 5 1.75 -11.11 9.00
C ASN A 5 2.96 -11.26 9.95
N PRO A 6 3.94 -10.33 9.91
CA PRO A 6 5.13 -10.37 10.77
C PRO A 6 4.84 -9.83 12.18
N ILE A 7 3.95 -10.50 12.92
CA ILE A 7 3.40 -10.01 14.19
C ILE A 7 4.47 -9.63 15.22
N ALA A 8 5.45 -10.50 15.45
CA ALA A 8 6.53 -10.21 16.41
C ALA A 8 7.35 -8.96 16.02
N LEU A 9 7.51 -8.67 14.72
CA LEU A 9 8.22 -7.46 14.27
C LEU A 9 7.33 -6.21 14.41
N ILE A 10 6.03 -6.35 14.20
CA ILE A 10 5.06 -5.26 14.39
C ILE A 10 4.98 -4.86 15.87
N GLU A 11 4.90 -5.83 16.77
CA GLU A 11 4.91 -5.59 18.22
C GLU A 11 6.22 -4.94 18.67
N ALA A 12 7.37 -5.44 18.19
CA ALA A 12 8.66 -4.84 18.49
C ALA A 12 8.77 -3.39 17.98
N LEU A 13 8.21 -3.09 16.81
CA LEU A 13 8.16 -1.73 16.27
C LEU A 13 7.25 -0.82 17.11
N LEU A 14 6.12 -1.35 17.59
CA LEU A 14 5.23 -0.63 18.50
C LEU A 14 5.94 -0.28 19.82
N ASP A 15 6.61 -1.26 20.43
CA ASP A 15 7.34 -1.10 21.70
C ASP A 15 8.50 -0.11 21.57
N GLN A 16 9.19 -0.13 20.43
CA GLN A 16 10.30 0.78 20.15
C GLN A 16 9.82 2.24 19.92
N GLY A 17 8.54 2.43 19.59
CA GLY A 17 7.89 3.73 19.66
C GLY A 17 8.05 4.63 18.43
N THR A 18 8.56 4.13 17.30
CA THR A 18 8.63 4.91 16.06
C THR A 18 7.24 5.37 15.59
N THR A 19 7.16 6.62 15.15
CA THR A 19 5.96 7.29 14.63
C THR A 19 6.17 7.76 13.19
N ASP A 20 5.16 8.37 12.59
CA ASP A 20 5.20 8.97 11.25
C ASP A 20 5.54 7.96 10.13
N LEU A 21 5.04 6.73 10.28
CA LEU A 21 5.32 5.65 9.34
C LEU A 21 4.52 5.82 8.05
N SER A 22 5.20 5.63 6.91
CA SER A 22 4.58 5.32 5.63
C SER A 22 4.66 3.82 5.40
N VAL A 23 3.52 3.15 5.36
CA VAL A 23 3.42 1.70 5.33
C VAL A 23 2.82 1.24 4.01
N VAL A 24 3.50 0.30 3.37
CA VAL A 24 3.03 -0.36 2.15
C VAL A 24 2.63 -1.79 2.52
N SER A 25 1.34 -2.08 2.44
CA SER A 25 0.79 -3.39 2.80
C SER A 25 -0.54 -3.63 2.10
N ASN A 26 -0.83 -4.88 1.75
CA ASN A 26 -2.10 -5.24 1.11
C ASN A 26 -3.32 -4.77 1.94
N ASN A 27 -3.25 -4.97 3.26
CA ASN A 27 -4.27 -4.59 4.24
C ASN A 27 -3.62 -3.97 5.49
N CYS A 28 -4.43 -3.31 6.32
CA CYS A 28 -4.00 -2.74 7.61
C CYS A 28 -4.30 -3.64 8.83
N GLY A 29 -4.50 -4.95 8.64
CA GLY A 29 -4.92 -5.84 9.72
C GLY A 29 -6.32 -5.50 10.25
N VAL A 30 -6.56 -5.80 11.53
CA VAL A 30 -7.80 -5.48 12.27
C VAL A 30 -7.45 -4.67 13.52
N ASP A 31 -8.40 -3.97 14.12
CA ASP A 31 -8.19 -2.95 15.17
C ASP A 31 -7.11 -3.34 16.22
N ASP A 32 -7.17 -4.55 16.77
CA ASP A 32 -6.26 -5.01 17.83
C ASP A 32 -5.18 -6.02 17.37
N TRP A 33 -4.94 -6.16 16.05
CA TRP A 33 -3.98 -7.16 15.55
C TRP A 33 -3.33 -6.83 14.20
N GLY A 34 -2.06 -7.22 14.06
CA GLY A 34 -1.27 -6.87 12.88
C GLY A 34 -1.04 -5.37 12.81
N LEU A 35 -1.10 -4.75 11.62
CA LEU A 35 -0.86 -3.31 11.48
C LEU A 35 -1.89 -2.43 12.20
N GLY A 36 -3.04 -2.97 12.60
CA GLY A 36 -4.06 -2.24 13.36
C GLY A 36 -3.54 -1.73 14.71
N VAL A 37 -2.60 -2.44 15.36
CA VAL A 37 -2.03 -1.98 16.63
C VAL A 37 -1.20 -0.70 16.45
N LEU A 38 -0.48 -0.57 15.34
CA LEU A 38 0.29 0.62 14.99
C LEU A 38 -0.65 1.77 14.60
N LEU A 39 -1.73 1.45 13.88
CA LEU A 39 -2.76 2.41 13.51
C LEU A 39 -3.47 2.97 14.75
N GLY A 40 -3.93 2.12 15.66
CA GLY A 40 -4.57 2.52 16.91
C GLY A 40 -3.66 3.35 17.82
N ALA A 41 -2.35 3.06 17.81
CA ALA A 41 -1.34 3.86 18.48
C ALA A 41 -0.93 5.15 17.71
N LYS A 42 -1.63 5.48 16.61
CA LYS A 42 -1.36 6.64 15.73
C LYS A 42 0.10 6.73 15.26
N ARG A 43 0.69 5.57 14.93
CA ARG A 43 2.07 5.47 14.43
C ARG A 43 2.18 5.61 12.91
N ILE A 44 1.07 5.41 12.19
CA ILE A 44 1.02 5.40 10.74
C ILE A 44 0.48 6.73 10.23
N ARG A 45 1.29 7.47 9.45
CA ARG A 45 0.85 8.68 8.73
C ARG A 45 0.23 8.34 7.38
N LYS A 46 0.81 7.38 6.65
CA LYS A 46 0.38 7.02 5.29
C LYS A 46 0.29 5.51 5.12
N MET A 47 -0.79 5.05 4.50
CA MET A 47 -0.96 3.67 4.04
C MET A 47 -1.05 3.63 2.52
N THR A 48 -0.26 2.76 1.89
CA THR A 48 -0.47 2.34 0.50
C THR A 48 -0.99 0.92 0.51
N SER A 49 -2.26 0.74 0.14
CA SER A 49 -2.99 -0.52 0.31
C SER A 49 -3.96 -0.82 -0.82
N SER A 50 -4.29 -2.10 -0.99
CA SER A 50 -5.28 -2.52 -2.00
C SER A 50 -6.68 -2.62 -1.46
N TYR A 51 -6.82 -2.89 -0.16
CA TYR A 51 -8.10 -3.02 0.50
C TYR A 51 -7.97 -2.66 1.98
N VAL A 52 -8.83 -1.76 2.44
CA VAL A 52 -8.81 -1.20 3.80
C VAL A 52 -10.05 -1.56 4.63
N GLY A 53 -10.88 -2.49 4.15
CA GLY A 53 -12.10 -2.88 4.85
C GLY A 53 -11.83 -3.61 6.17
N GLU A 54 -12.88 -3.70 7.00
CA GLU A 54 -12.91 -4.38 8.31
C GLU A 54 -12.04 -3.75 9.42
N ASN A 55 -11.65 -2.47 9.29
CA ASN A 55 -10.96 -1.72 10.33
C ASN A 55 -11.64 -0.35 10.54
N LYS A 56 -12.37 -0.21 11.66
CA LYS A 56 -13.17 1.01 11.92
C LYS A 56 -12.28 2.19 12.28
N GLU A 57 -11.17 1.93 12.94
CA GLU A 57 -10.21 2.99 13.29
C GLU A 57 -9.53 3.53 12.04
N PHE A 58 -9.28 2.68 11.04
CA PHE A 58 -8.78 3.10 9.73
C PHE A 58 -9.74 4.07 9.06
N GLU A 59 -11.01 3.68 8.94
CA GLU A 59 -12.04 4.52 8.33
C GLU A 59 -12.15 5.85 9.09
N ARG A 60 -12.18 5.82 10.44
CA ARG A 60 -12.24 7.01 11.27
C ARG A 60 -11.04 7.94 11.04
N GLN A 61 -9.81 7.43 11.06
CA GLN A 61 -8.60 8.23 10.85
C GLN A 61 -8.52 8.78 9.43
N PHE A 62 -8.93 8.01 8.42
CA PHE A 62 -8.92 8.46 7.03
C PHE A 62 -9.94 9.58 6.80
N LEU A 63 -11.19 9.40 7.24
CA LEU A 63 -12.26 10.40 7.06
C LEU A 63 -12.04 11.68 7.88
N SER A 64 -11.38 11.57 9.04
CA SER A 64 -10.99 12.73 9.85
C SER A 64 -9.74 13.46 9.35
N GLY A 65 -9.06 12.94 8.32
CA GLY A 65 -7.84 13.52 7.77
C GLY A 65 -6.57 13.22 8.58
N GLU A 66 -6.65 12.36 9.61
CA GLU A 66 -5.50 11.92 10.42
C GLU A 66 -4.57 10.96 9.66
N LEU A 67 -5.11 10.23 8.66
CA LEU A 67 -4.40 9.21 7.88
C LEU A 67 -4.43 9.52 6.38
N GLU A 68 -3.29 9.38 5.71
CA GLU A 68 -3.20 9.36 4.25
C GLU A 68 -3.39 7.94 3.71
N LEU A 69 -4.19 7.78 2.66
CA LEU A 69 -4.38 6.51 1.96
C LEU A 69 -4.08 6.64 0.47
N GLU A 70 -3.19 5.81 -0.05
CA GLU A 70 -3.04 5.56 -1.47
C GLU A 70 -3.64 4.19 -1.82
N LEU A 71 -4.87 4.20 -2.35
CA LEU A 71 -5.54 2.99 -2.79
C LEU A 71 -4.93 2.48 -4.11
N THR A 72 -4.31 1.31 -4.07
CA THR A 72 -3.57 0.71 -5.20
C THR A 72 -4.10 -0.69 -5.50
N PRO A 73 -4.55 -1.00 -6.72
CA PRO A 73 -4.99 -2.35 -7.07
C PRO A 73 -3.97 -3.43 -6.66
N GLN A 74 -4.44 -4.54 -6.08
CA GLN A 74 -3.55 -5.55 -5.45
C GLN A 74 -2.45 -6.07 -6.39
N GLY A 75 -2.81 -6.39 -7.64
CA GLY A 75 -1.82 -6.85 -8.64
C GLY A 75 -0.77 -5.77 -8.95
N THR A 76 -1.21 -4.52 -9.06
CA THR A 76 -0.32 -3.37 -9.24
C THR A 76 0.57 -3.17 -8.02
N LEU A 77 0.04 -3.27 -6.79
CA LEU A 77 0.82 -3.13 -5.56
C LEU A 77 1.95 -4.15 -5.48
N ALA A 78 1.64 -5.42 -5.80
CA ALA A 78 2.64 -6.48 -5.86
C ALA A 78 3.71 -6.21 -6.94
N GLU A 79 3.30 -5.80 -8.14
CA GLU A 79 4.23 -5.53 -9.23
C GLU A 79 5.09 -4.28 -8.96
N LYS A 80 4.56 -3.25 -8.30
CA LYS A 80 5.34 -2.09 -7.84
C LYS A 80 6.47 -2.48 -6.89
N LEU A 81 6.18 -3.34 -5.92
CA LEU A 81 7.18 -3.86 -4.98
C LEU A 81 8.22 -4.75 -5.70
N ARG A 82 7.77 -5.63 -6.60
CA ARG A 82 8.66 -6.45 -7.44
C ARG A 82 9.57 -5.57 -8.29
N ALA A 83 9.02 -4.59 -8.98
CA ALA A 83 9.74 -3.67 -9.85
C ALA A 83 10.83 -2.91 -9.07
N GLY A 84 10.51 -2.42 -7.86
CA GLY A 84 11.45 -1.76 -6.98
C GLY A 84 12.63 -2.66 -6.59
N GLY A 85 12.34 -3.90 -6.19
CA GLY A 85 13.39 -4.89 -5.88
C GLY A 85 14.22 -5.34 -7.08
N ALA A 86 13.72 -5.13 -8.30
CA ALA A 86 14.38 -5.50 -9.55
C ALA A 86 15.11 -4.34 -10.25
N GLY A 87 15.10 -3.13 -9.68
CA GLY A 87 15.70 -1.94 -10.30
C GLY A 87 14.93 -1.41 -11.52
N ILE A 88 13.63 -1.72 -11.62
CA ILE A 88 12.74 -1.21 -12.66
C ILE A 88 12.03 0.03 -12.11
N ALA A 89 12.28 1.20 -12.68
CA ALA A 89 11.73 2.45 -12.16
C ALA A 89 10.20 2.55 -12.32
N ALA A 90 9.66 2.06 -13.44
CA ALA A 90 8.23 2.07 -13.71
C ALA A 90 7.86 0.99 -14.75
N PHE A 91 6.58 0.62 -14.79
CA PHE A 91 6.02 -0.34 -15.74
C PHE A 91 4.61 0.07 -16.17
N PHE A 92 4.13 -0.51 -17.27
CA PHE A 92 2.76 -0.29 -17.76
C PHE A 92 1.87 -1.49 -17.45
N THR A 93 0.64 -1.25 -17.00
CA THR A 93 -0.38 -2.28 -16.73
C THR A 93 -1.76 -1.84 -17.22
N GLN A 94 -2.64 -2.77 -17.59
CA GLN A 94 -4.03 -2.44 -17.93
C GLN A 94 -4.89 -2.19 -16.70
N THR A 95 -4.44 -2.64 -15.53
CA THR A 95 -5.20 -2.51 -14.28
C THR A 95 -5.38 -1.04 -13.91
N GLY A 96 -6.64 -0.59 -13.84
CA GLY A 96 -7.01 0.78 -13.45
C GLY A 96 -7.28 1.72 -14.63
N VAL A 97 -7.04 1.30 -15.88
CA VAL A 97 -7.44 2.08 -17.07
C VAL A 97 -8.95 2.34 -17.07
N GLY A 98 -9.35 3.58 -17.39
CA GLY A 98 -10.75 4.01 -17.40
C GLY A 98 -11.40 4.08 -16.02
N THR A 99 -10.59 4.20 -14.96
CA THR A 99 -11.04 4.37 -13.58
C THR A 99 -10.30 5.52 -12.93
N GLN A 100 -10.77 5.98 -11.76
CA GLN A 100 -10.10 7.03 -10.99
C GLN A 100 -8.66 6.67 -10.53
N VAL A 101 -8.27 5.40 -10.60
CA VAL A 101 -6.87 4.99 -10.40
C VAL A 101 -5.96 5.61 -11.47
N ALA A 102 -6.41 5.65 -12.72
CA ALA A 102 -5.68 6.26 -13.83
C ALA A 102 -6.06 7.73 -14.05
N GLU A 103 -7.34 8.07 -13.90
CA GLU A 103 -7.86 9.42 -14.18
C GLU A 103 -7.54 10.43 -13.07
N GLY A 104 -7.16 9.96 -11.89
CA GLY A 104 -6.97 10.80 -10.71
C GLY A 104 -8.27 11.10 -9.97
N GLY A 105 -8.18 11.94 -8.94
CA GLY A 105 -9.32 12.39 -8.15
C GLY A 105 -9.76 11.45 -7.03
N LEU A 106 -9.07 10.33 -6.78
CA LEU A 106 -9.31 9.51 -5.59
C LEU A 106 -8.87 10.30 -4.34
N PRO A 107 -9.70 10.42 -3.30
CA PRO A 107 -9.27 11.01 -2.03
C PRO A 107 -8.08 10.24 -1.48
N GLN A 108 -6.97 10.94 -1.27
CA GLN A 108 -5.78 10.42 -0.59
C GLN A 108 -5.67 10.94 0.85
N ARG A 109 -6.24 12.11 1.13
CA ARG A 109 -6.41 12.64 2.49
C ARG A 109 -7.64 13.53 2.54
N TYR A 110 -8.47 13.37 3.56
CA TYR A 110 -9.55 14.31 3.86
C TYR A 110 -9.05 15.50 4.69
N ASP A 111 -9.81 16.59 4.71
CA ASP A 111 -9.51 17.78 5.52
C ASP A 111 -10.08 17.75 6.95
N GLY A 112 -10.88 16.72 7.27
CA GLY A 112 -11.58 16.57 8.55
C GLY A 112 -12.95 17.27 8.63
N GLU A 113 -13.31 18.07 7.62
CA GLU A 113 -14.57 18.79 7.49
C GLU A 113 -15.46 18.20 6.36
N GLY A 114 -15.04 17.05 5.81
CA GLY A 114 -15.73 16.33 4.74
C GLY A 114 -15.24 16.67 3.32
N GLY A 115 -14.26 17.56 3.18
CA GLY A 115 -13.60 17.87 1.91
C GLY A 115 -12.33 17.05 1.68
N VAL A 116 -11.86 17.04 0.44
CA VAL A 116 -10.65 16.31 0.03
C VAL A 116 -9.45 17.26 0.09
N ALA A 117 -8.54 17.05 1.03
CA ALA A 117 -7.32 17.82 1.18
C ALA A 117 -6.25 17.43 0.14
N VAL A 118 -6.17 16.14 -0.19
CA VAL A 118 -5.24 15.59 -1.19
C VAL A 118 -5.99 14.58 -2.04
N ALA A 119 -5.92 14.74 -3.36
CA ALA A 119 -6.48 13.82 -4.32
C ALA A 119 -5.37 13.19 -5.18
N SER A 120 -5.60 11.98 -5.68
CA SER A 120 -4.65 11.30 -6.57
C SER A 120 -4.47 12.08 -7.87
N ALA A 121 -3.23 12.15 -8.35
CA ALA A 121 -2.93 12.70 -9.66
C ALA A 121 -3.36 11.73 -10.77
N PRO A 122 -3.72 12.25 -11.97
CA PRO A 122 -3.85 11.42 -13.16
C PRO A 122 -2.50 10.77 -13.49
N LYS A 123 -2.56 9.57 -14.07
CA LYS A 123 -1.39 8.79 -14.48
C LYS A 123 -1.23 8.82 -16.00
N ASP A 124 -0.01 8.61 -16.47
CA ASP A 124 0.29 8.51 -17.91
C ASP A 124 -0.37 7.24 -18.48
N VAL A 125 -1.20 7.40 -19.51
CA VAL A 125 -1.88 6.31 -20.21
C VAL A 125 -1.38 6.26 -21.65
N ARG A 126 -0.93 5.08 -22.07
CA ARG A 126 -0.42 4.84 -23.43
C ARG A 126 -0.99 3.58 -24.04
N THR A 127 -1.08 3.57 -25.37
CA THR A 127 -1.57 2.43 -26.13
C THR A 127 -0.42 1.52 -26.54
N PHE A 128 -0.55 0.23 -26.24
CA PHE A 128 0.38 -0.82 -26.65
C PHE A 128 -0.36 -2.00 -27.29
N ALA A 129 0.35 -2.85 -28.02
CA ALA A 129 -0.20 -4.05 -28.66
C ALA A 129 0.69 -5.30 -28.48
N PRO A 130 1.05 -5.71 -27.24
CA PRO A 130 1.94 -6.85 -27.01
C PRO A 130 1.40 -8.20 -27.50
N GLY A 131 0.09 -8.29 -27.78
CA GLY A 131 -0.57 -9.45 -28.41
C GLY A 131 -1.21 -9.14 -29.77
N GLY A 132 -0.75 -8.10 -30.47
CA GLY A 132 -1.31 -7.68 -31.76
C GLY A 132 -2.63 -6.90 -31.69
N ARG A 133 -3.29 -6.87 -30.53
CA ARG A 133 -4.47 -6.02 -30.28
C ARG A 133 -4.07 -4.78 -29.50
N ALA A 134 -4.39 -3.60 -30.05
CA ALA A 134 -4.20 -2.34 -29.36
C ALA A 134 -5.07 -2.27 -28.10
N ALA A 135 -4.47 -1.86 -26.99
CA ALA A 135 -5.15 -1.55 -25.75
C ALA A 135 -4.38 -0.49 -24.96
N GLU A 136 -5.09 0.24 -24.10
CA GLU A 136 -4.51 1.23 -23.20
C GLU A 136 -3.90 0.56 -21.96
N TYR A 137 -2.83 1.17 -21.46
CA TYR A 137 -2.11 0.78 -20.26
C TYR A 137 -1.74 2.05 -19.49
N VAL A 138 -1.83 1.98 -18.17
CA VAL A 138 -1.43 3.05 -17.25
C VAL A 138 -0.02 2.80 -16.72
N LEU A 139 0.78 3.86 -16.64
CA LEU A 139 2.11 3.87 -16.06
C LEU A 139 2.03 3.79 -14.53
N GLU A 140 2.80 2.89 -13.93
CA GLU A 140 2.94 2.73 -12.50
C GLU A 140 4.41 2.77 -12.10
N GLU A 141 4.73 3.67 -11.18
CA GLU A 141 6.08 3.77 -10.60
C GLU A 141 6.30 2.69 -9.56
N ALA A 142 7.53 2.18 -9.51
CA ALA A 142 7.95 1.20 -8.52
C ALA A 142 7.92 1.77 -7.09
N ILE A 143 7.76 0.88 -6.12
CA ILE A 143 7.84 1.21 -4.69
C ILE A 143 9.14 0.60 -4.15
N VAL A 144 9.92 1.43 -3.47
CA VAL A 144 11.06 1.01 -2.65
C VAL A 144 10.84 1.56 -1.25
N THR A 145 11.04 0.73 -0.22
CA THR A 145 10.89 1.10 1.19
C THR A 145 12.23 1.01 1.90
N ASP A 146 12.40 1.78 2.98
CA ASP A 146 13.63 1.75 3.80
C ASP A 146 13.81 0.39 4.50
N PHE A 147 12.69 -0.20 4.94
CA PHE A 147 12.65 -1.50 5.60
C PHE A 147 11.52 -2.36 5.03
N ALA A 148 11.69 -3.68 5.16
CA ALA A 148 10.65 -4.67 4.90
C ALA A 148 10.54 -5.61 6.10
N LEU A 149 9.36 -5.67 6.71
CA LEU A 149 9.04 -6.63 7.76
C LEU A 149 8.38 -7.84 7.11
N VAL A 150 9.03 -9.01 7.17
CA VAL A 150 8.55 -10.24 6.50
C VAL A 150 8.38 -11.37 7.49
N HIS A 151 7.36 -12.20 7.28
CA HIS A 151 7.13 -13.43 8.03
C HIS A 151 7.46 -14.63 7.14
N ALA A 152 8.24 -15.58 7.66
CA ALA A 152 8.53 -16.84 6.99
C ALA A 152 8.39 -18.00 7.98
N ARG A 153 8.04 -19.19 7.47
CA ARG A 153 7.91 -20.40 8.28
C ARG A 153 9.26 -20.88 8.82
N ARG A 154 10.33 -20.78 8.00
CA ARG A 154 11.70 -21.17 8.38
C ARG A 154 12.72 -20.25 7.73
N GLY A 155 13.83 -20.02 8.43
CA GLY A 155 15.02 -19.36 7.90
C GLY A 155 16.28 -20.12 8.31
N ASP A 156 17.28 -20.20 7.44
CA ASP A 156 18.60 -20.70 7.81
C ASP A 156 19.55 -19.57 8.26
N ARG A 157 20.78 -19.91 8.66
CA ARG A 157 21.78 -18.92 9.12
C ARG A 157 22.38 -18.08 8.00
N HIS A 158 22.10 -18.40 6.74
CA HIS A 158 22.54 -17.64 5.56
C HIS A 158 21.47 -16.68 5.05
N GLY A 159 20.26 -16.71 5.62
CA GLY A 159 19.16 -15.83 5.26
C GLY A 159 18.20 -16.41 4.22
N ASN A 160 18.32 -17.70 3.88
CA ASN A 160 17.34 -18.34 2.99
C ASN A 160 16.03 -18.55 3.75
N LEU A 161 14.91 -18.14 3.16
CA LEU A 161 13.58 -18.21 3.77
C LEU A 161 12.68 -19.21 3.03
N VAL A 162 11.88 -19.95 3.81
CA VAL A 162 10.78 -20.79 3.32
C VAL A 162 9.49 -20.27 3.94
N PHE A 163 8.51 -19.94 3.10
CA PHE A 163 7.20 -19.44 3.48
C PHE A 163 6.19 -20.58 3.63
#